data_AF-E4X4D4-F1
#
_entry.id   AF-E4X4D4-F1
#
_cell.length_a   1.000
_cell.length_b   1.000
_cell.length_c   1.000
_cell.angle_alpha   90.00
_cell.angle_beta   90.00
_cell.angle_gamma   90.00
#
_symmetry.space_group_name_H-M   'P 1'
#
loop_
_entity.id
_entity.type
_entity.pdbx_description
1 polymer ?
#
loop_
_entity_poly.entity_id
_entity_poly.type
_entity_poly.pdbx_seq_one_letter_code
_entity_poly.pdbx_strand_id
1 'polypeptide(L)'
;MIWYDYYTWANKNVFNSYQLKILQHKALNGIIRSENSLERFGKNEKVFELFTKAVDEAKNWEEIMSFVRSKKFFVNLAKFWTIWAGRHEIEEGVREADEILTEGEKYLAAEKDELAQLRKWRGNMDIRVALGRSRQRASDLEAENRDSRSQRPRQTRKFGTMIKRDDDPQGEKPSCPKMNSKRFGFEFRKDFLS
;
A
#
# COMPACT_ATOMS: atom_id res chain seq x y z
N MET A 1 17.32 -12.69 -4.58
CA MET A 1 16.57 -12.65 -5.86
C MET A 1 17.16 -11.49 -6.64
N ILE A 2 17.93 -11.77 -7.69
CA ILE A 2 18.86 -10.81 -8.31
C ILE A 2 18.17 -9.49 -8.70
N TRP A 3 16.96 -9.54 -9.23
CA TRP A 3 16.18 -8.35 -9.59
C TRP A 3 15.82 -7.45 -8.41
N TYR A 4 15.34 -8.02 -7.29
CA TYR A 4 15.02 -7.25 -6.09
C TYR A 4 16.28 -6.68 -5.42
N ASP A 5 17.34 -7.46 -5.38
CA ASP A 5 18.60 -7.04 -4.77
C ASP A 5 19.22 -5.89 -5.60
N TYR A 6 19.15 -5.96 -6.93
CA TYR A 6 19.56 -4.90 -7.84
C TYR A 6 18.67 -3.64 -7.74
N TYR A 7 17.34 -3.79 -7.68
CA TYR A 7 16.44 -2.67 -7.45
C TYR A 7 16.73 -1.98 -6.11
N THR A 8 16.96 -2.75 -5.05
CA THR A 8 17.25 -2.20 -3.71
C THR A 8 18.57 -1.43 -3.68
N TRP A 9 19.61 -1.96 -4.35
CA TRP A 9 20.86 -1.25 -4.52
C TRP A 9 20.66 0.02 -5.36
N ALA A 10 19.96 -0.05 -6.48
CA ALA A 10 19.70 1.09 -7.35
C ALA A 10 18.93 2.18 -6.60
N ASN A 11 17.89 1.82 -5.84
CA ASN A 11 17.09 2.76 -5.06
C ASN A 11 17.90 3.53 -4.00
N LYS A 12 19.04 2.97 -3.54
CA LYS A 12 19.95 3.64 -2.61
C LYS A 12 21.02 4.50 -3.29
N ASN A 13 21.37 4.19 -4.54
CA ASN A 13 22.55 4.77 -5.20
C ASN A 13 22.23 5.62 -6.44
N VAL A 14 21.03 5.49 -7.00
CA VAL A 14 20.58 6.20 -8.20
C VAL A 14 19.64 7.32 -7.78
N PHE A 15 20.06 8.58 -8.01
CA PHE A 15 19.26 9.77 -7.67
C PHE A 15 18.12 10.04 -8.67
N ASN A 16 18.07 9.31 -9.79
CA ASN A 16 17.08 9.49 -10.83
C ASN A 16 15.88 8.56 -10.62
N SER A 17 14.80 9.11 -10.06
CA SER A 17 13.53 8.40 -9.83
C SER A 17 12.91 7.82 -11.11
N TYR A 18 13.12 8.45 -12.27
CA TYR A 18 12.60 7.94 -13.54
C TYR A 18 13.29 6.64 -13.95
N GLN A 19 14.60 6.54 -13.79
CA GLN A 19 15.35 5.31 -14.09
C GLN A 19 14.98 4.18 -13.13
N LEU A 20 14.72 4.50 -11.86
CA LEU A 20 14.26 3.53 -10.88
C LEU A 20 12.90 2.93 -11.24
N LYS A 21 11.95 3.77 -11.69
CA LYS A 21 10.64 3.30 -12.18
C LYS A 21 10.79 2.38 -13.38
N ILE A 22 11.57 2.77 -14.39
CA ILE A 22 11.82 1.91 -15.56
C ILE A 22 12.40 0.56 -15.12
N LEU A 23 13.37 0.56 -14.22
CA LEU A 23 14.01 -0.65 -13.73
C LEU A 23 13.00 -1.56 -13.00
N GLN A 24 12.16 -0.98 -12.14
CA GLN A 24 11.11 -1.69 -11.43
C GLN A 24 10.10 -2.34 -12.37
N HIS A 25 9.60 -1.60 -13.36
CA HIS A 25 8.68 -2.15 -14.37
C HIS A 25 9.33 -3.26 -15.20
N LYS A 26 10.59 -3.09 -15.62
CA LYS A 26 11.33 -4.13 -16.34
C LYS A 26 11.51 -5.38 -15.47
N ALA A 27 11.85 -5.22 -14.19
CA ALA A 27 12.01 -6.32 -13.27
C ALA A 27 10.68 -7.09 -13.08
N LEU A 28 9.58 -6.39 -12.82
CA LEU A 28 8.26 -7.02 -12.66
C LEU A 28 7.80 -7.74 -13.94
N ASN A 29 7.94 -7.11 -15.10
CA ASN A 29 7.60 -7.74 -16.38
C ASN A 29 8.45 -8.98 -16.65
N GLY A 30 9.76 -8.90 -16.40
CA GLY A 30 10.66 -10.04 -16.53
C GLY A 30 10.30 -11.19 -15.60
N ILE A 31 9.92 -10.89 -14.35
CA ILE A 31 9.50 -11.90 -13.38
C ILE A 31 8.17 -12.54 -13.82
N ILE A 32 7.14 -11.75 -14.10
CA ILE A 32 5.80 -12.25 -14.41
C ILE A 32 5.79 -13.07 -15.71
N ARG A 33 6.56 -12.64 -16.73
CA ARG A 33 6.64 -13.31 -18.03
C ARG A 33 7.59 -14.52 -18.07
N SER A 34 8.38 -14.75 -17.01
CA SER A 34 9.30 -15.90 -16.97
C SER A 34 8.57 -17.24 -16.88
N GLU A 35 9.21 -18.30 -17.36
CA GLU A 35 8.67 -19.67 -17.22
C GLU A 35 8.60 -20.07 -15.74
N ASN A 36 7.51 -20.77 -15.37
CA ASN A 36 7.24 -21.17 -13.99
C ASN A 36 7.23 -20.01 -12.99
N SER A 37 6.98 -18.79 -13.47
CA SER A 37 7.02 -17.57 -12.65
C SER A 37 6.03 -17.63 -11.49
N LEU A 38 4.81 -18.13 -11.75
CA LEU A 38 3.77 -18.26 -10.74
C LEU A 38 4.20 -19.19 -9.60
N GLU A 39 4.75 -20.35 -9.93
CA GLU A 39 5.19 -21.33 -8.92
C GLU A 39 6.38 -20.80 -8.10
N ARG A 40 7.31 -20.11 -8.75
CA ARG A 40 8.52 -19.60 -8.11
C ARG A 40 8.31 -18.32 -7.31
N PHE A 41 7.39 -17.47 -7.76
CA PHE A 41 7.30 -16.08 -7.31
C PHE A 41 5.89 -15.63 -6.92
N GLY A 42 4.84 -16.42 -7.20
CA GLY A 42 3.45 -16.04 -6.92
C GLY A 42 3.12 -15.84 -5.43
N LYS A 43 3.92 -16.42 -4.52
CA LYS A 43 3.85 -16.18 -3.06
C LYS A 43 5.10 -15.49 -2.50
N ASN A 44 5.99 -14.97 -3.36
CA ASN A 44 7.25 -14.38 -2.91
C ASN A 44 7.05 -12.93 -2.45
N GLU A 45 7.28 -12.70 -1.15
CA GLU A 45 7.04 -11.40 -0.52
C GLU A 45 7.89 -10.27 -1.11
N LYS A 46 9.13 -10.55 -1.53
CA LYS A 46 9.99 -9.54 -2.17
C LYS A 46 9.46 -9.11 -3.54
N VAL A 47 8.89 -10.04 -4.31
CA VAL A 47 8.26 -9.70 -5.60
C VAL A 47 6.97 -8.93 -5.36
N PHE A 48 6.21 -9.30 -4.32
CA PHE A 48 5.03 -8.57 -3.92
C PHE A 48 5.35 -7.14 -3.47
N GLU A 49 6.39 -6.92 -2.67
CA GLU A 49 6.87 -5.58 -2.29
C GLU A 49 7.30 -4.75 -3.51
N LEU A 50 7.98 -5.36 -4.48
CA LEU A 50 8.36 -4.69 -5.71
C LEU A 50 7.12 -4.26 -6.50
N PHE A 51 6.09 -5.11 -6.51
CA PHE A 51 4.80 -4.84 -7.14
C PHE A 51 4.05 -3.71 -6.44
N THR A 52 3.90 -3.75 -5.11
CA THR A 52 3.17 -2.71 -4.36
C THR A 52 3.80 -1.34 -4.54
N LYS A 53 5.13 -1.26 -4.49
CA LYS A 53 5.84 -0.01 -4.80
C LYS A 53 5.56 0.49 -6.21
N ALA A 54 5.44 -0.40 -7.20
CA ALA A 54 5.17 0.00 -8.57
C ALA A 54 3.75 0.55 -8.71
N VAL A 55 2.79 -0.06 -8.03
CA VAL A 55 1.40 0.41 -7.93
C VAL A 55 1.35 1.77 -7.21
N ASP A 56 2.13 1.94 -6.14
CA ASP A 56 2.19 3.19 -5.35
C ASP A 56 2.72 4.38 -6.14
N GLU A 57 3.69 4.14 -7.02
CA GLU A 57 4.33 5.19 -7.81
C GLU A 57 3.66 5.47 -9.16
N ALA A 58 2.74 4.60 -9.58
CA ALA A 58 2.09 4.64 -10.88
C ALA A 58 0.81 5.47 -10.87
N LYS A 59 0.64 6.30 -11.92
CA LYS A 59 -0.63 7.00 -12.17
C LYS A 59 -1.71 6.05 -12.69
N ASN A 60 -1.31 4.99 -13.39
CA ASN A 60 -2.17 3.97 -13.98
C ASN A 60 -2.16 2.69 -13.13
N TRP A 61 -2.28 2.83 -11.81
CA TRP A 61 -2.18 1.73 -10.87
C TRP A 61 -3.24 0.63 -11.14
N GLU A 62 -4.41 1.00 -11.66
CA GLU A 62 -5.50 0.10 -12.02
C GLU A 62 -5.11 -0.83 -13.18
N GLU A 63 -4.40 -0.32 -14.19
CA GLU A 63 -3.90 -1.13 -15.32
C GLU A 63 -2.89 -2.17 -14.83
N ILE A 64 -2.03 -1.80 -13.88
CA ILE A 64 -1.03 -2.68 -13.28
C ILE A 64 -1.70 -3.79 -12.47
N MET A 65 -2.67 -3.44 -11.63
CA MET A 65 -3.48 -4.40 -10.86
C MET A 65 -4.22 -5.37 -11.79
N SER A 66 -4.88 -4.83 -12.83
CA SER A 66 -5.62 -5.60 -13.83
C SER A 66 -4.72 -6.54 -14.62
N PHE A 67 -3.51 -6.11 -14.99
CA PHE A 67 -2.54 -6.94 -15.68
C PHE A 67 -2.12 -8.13 -14.82
N VAL A 68 -1.76 -7.89 -13.56
CA VAL A 68 -1.36 -8.94 -12.61
C VAL A 68 -2.50 -9.92 -12.34
N ARG A 69 -3.74 -9.43 -12.22
CA ARG A 69 -4.95 -10.26 -12.15
C ARG A 69 -5.11 -11.13 -13.38
N SER A 70 -4.95 -10.56 -14.59
CA SER A 70 -5.11 -11.31 -15.85
C SER A 70 -4.12 -12.47 -15.97
N LYS A 71 -2.94 -12.33 -15.35
CA LYS A 71 -1.90 -13.37 -15.25
C LYS A 71 -2.07 -14.32 -14.06
N LYS A 72 -3.12 -14.14 -13.24
CA LYS A 72 -3.40 -14.91 -12.03
C LYS A 72 -2.21 -14.97 -11.06
N PHE A 73 -1.43 -13.90 -10.98
CA PHE A 73 -0.10 -13.96 -10.35
C PHE A 73 -0.13 -13.85 -8.83
N PHE A 74 -0.88 -12.88 -8.29
CA PHE A 74 -1.05 -12.67 -6.84
C PHE A 74 -2.48 -12.91 -6.36
N VAL A 75 -3.34 -13.48 -7.21
CA VAL A 75 -4.77 -13.67 -6.92
C VAL A 75 -5.02 -14.61 -5.73
N ASN A 76 -4.04 -15.41 -5.34
CA ASN A 76 -4.10 -16.29 -4.16
C ASN A 76 -3.61 -15.63 -2.86
N LEU A 77 -3.34 -14.32 -2.87
CA LEU A 77 -2.92 -13.55 -1.71
C LEU A 77 -4.01 -12.58 -1.30
N ALA A 78 -4.47 -12.62 -0.05
CA ALA A 78 -5.42 -11.67 0.50
C ALA A 78 -4.90 -10.23 0.41
N LYS A 79 -3.59 -10.05 0.68
CA LYS A 79 -2.92 -8.75 0.61
C LYS A 79 -3.14 -8.06 -0.74
N PHE A 80 -3.11 -8.81 -1.86
CA PHE A 80 -3.35 -8.26 -3.20
C PHE A 80 -4.73 -7.62 -3.30
N TRP A 81 -5.77 -8.36 -2.91
CA TRP A 81 -7.15 -7.90 -2.97
C TRP A 81 -7.42 -6.75 -1.99
N THR A 82 -6.84 -6.77 -0.79
CA THR A 82 -7.00 -5.68 0.19
C THR A 82 -6.35 -4.37 -0.27
N ILE A 83 -5.19 -4.43 -0.93
CA ILE A 83 -4.53 -3.22 -1.47
C ILE A 83 -5.36 -2.65 -2.63
N TRP A 84 -5.87 -3.53 -3.50
CA TRP A 84 -6.69 -3.11 -4.62
C TRP A 84 -8.02 -2.49 -4.13
N ALA A 85 -8.76 -3.18 -3.28
CA ALA A 85 -10.01 -2.67 -2.71
C ALA A 85 -9.79 -1.38 -1.89
N GLY A 86 -8.73 -1.31 -1.08
CA GLY A 86 -8.41 -0.11 -0.30
C GLY A 86 -8.13 1.13 -1.16
N ARG A 87 -7.58 0.96 -2.37
CA ARG A 87 -7.43 2.08 -3.31
C ARG A 87 -8.77 2.53 -3.89
N HIS A 88 -9.62 1.60 -4.31
CA HIS A 88 -10.96 1.96 -4.78
C HIS A 88 -11.81 2.60 -3.66
N GLU A 89 -11.68 2.14 -2.41
CA GLU A 89 -12.37 2.76 -1.25
C GLU A 89 -12.05 4.27 -1.15
N ILE A 90 -10.80 4.65 -1.43
CA ILE A 90 -10.33 6.03 -1.36
C ILE A 90 -10.71 6.84 -2.61
N GLU A 91 -10.52 6.27 -3.80
CA GLU A 91 -10.60 7.01 -5.07
C GLU A 91 -12.00 7.02 -5.70
N GLU A 92 -12.72 5.90 -5.67
CA GLU A 92 -13.97 5.71 -6.43
C GLU A 92 -15.19 5.50 -5.54
N GLY A 93 -14.99 4.81 -4.42
CA GLY A 93 -16.05 4.54 -3.45
C GLY A 93 -16.02 3.12 -2.91
N VAL A 94 -16.90 2.90 -1.95
CA VAL A 94 -17.02 1.63 -1.23
C VAL A 94 -17.58 0.52 -2.11
N ARG A 95 -18.41 0.87 -3.10
CA ARG A 95 -19.08 -0.10 -3.98
C ARG A 95 -18.06 -0.86 -4.83
N GLU A 96 -17.14 -0.13 -5.44
CA GLU A 96 -16.07 -0.67 -6.29
C GLU A 96 -15.09 -1.50 -5.44
N ALA A 97 -14.78 -1.03 -4.23
CA ALA A 97 -14.00 -1.81 -3.27
C ALA A 97 -14.67 -3.16 -2.92
N ASP A 98 -15.99 -3.15 -2.67
CA ASP A 98 -16.75 -4.37 -2.35
C ASP A 98 -16.82 -5.36 -3.52
N GLU A 99 -16.94 -4.86 -4.76
CA GLU A 99 -16.90 -5.68 -5.97
C GLU A 99 -15.55 -6.42 -6.10
N ILE A 100 -14.44 -5.74 -5.80
CA ILE A 100 -13.09 -6.32 -5.83
C ILE A 100 -12.92 -7.37 -4.73
N LEU A 101 -13.41 -7.10 -3.52
CA LEU A 101 -13.37 -8.08 -2.44
C LEU A 101 -14.20 -9.32 -2.78
N THR A 102 -15.39 -9.12 -3.35
CA THR A 102 -16.27 -10.21 -3.79
C THR A 102 -15.64 -11.05 -4.90
N GLU A 103 -14.90 -10.43 -5.82
CA GLU A 103 -14.09 -11.17 -6.79
C GLU A 103 -12.97 -11.96 -6.09
N GLY A 104 -12.24 -11.33 -5.17
CA GLY A 104 -11.15 -11.97 -4.43
C GLY A 104 -11.57 -13.20 -3.64
N GLU A 105 -12.77 -13.19 -3.05
CA GLU A 105 -13.34 -14.35 -2.36
C GLU A 105 -13.45 -15.59 -3.27
N LYS A 106 -13.71 -15.41 -4.57
CA LYS A 106 -13.79 -16.52 -5.55
C LYS A 106 -12.44 -17.18 -5.78
N TYR A 107 -11.36 -16.38 -5.81
CA TYR A 107 -9.99 -16.89 -5.99
C TYR A 107 -9.44 -17.52 -4.71
N LEU A 108 -9.80 -16.97 -3.55
CA LEU A 108 -9.32 -17.45 -2.24
C LEU A 108 -10.18 -18.58 -1.65
N ALA A 109 -11.23 -19.04 -2.34
CA ALA A 109 -12.13 -20.08 -1.84
C ALA A 109 -11.40 -21.38 -1.40
N ALA A 110 -10.27 -21.70 -2.05
CA ALA A 110 -9.43 -22.84 -1.71
C ALA A 110 -8.42 -22.56 -0.58
N GLU A 111 -8.10 -21.29 -0.31
CA GLU A 111 -7.06 -20.85 0.64
C GLU A 111 -7.72 -20.24 1.89
N LYS A 112 -8.14 -21.10 2.82
CA LYS A 112 -8.98 -20.73 3.99
C LYS A 112 -8.40 -19.60 4.83
N ASP A 113 -7.09 -19.59 5.04
CA ASP A 113 -6.42 -18.58 5.87
C ASP A 113 -6.41 -17.20 5.18
N GLU A 114 -6.12 -17.17 3.88
CA GLU A 114 -6.16 -15.94 3.07
C GLU A 114 -7.60 -15.42 2.96
N LEU A 115 -8.57 -16.31 2.78
CA LEU A 115 -9.99 -15.94 2.78
C LEU A 115 -10.43 -15.34 4.13
N ALA A 116 -9.97 -15.89 5.25
CA ALA A 116 -10.26 -15.34 6.57
C ALA A 116 -9.67 -13.93 6.75
N GLN A 117 -8.45 -13.70 6.25
CA GLN A 117 -7.83 -12.37 6.25
C GLN A 117 -8.63 -11.37 5.40
N LEU A 118 -9.06 -11.78 4.20
CA LEU A 118 -9.87 -10.93 3.31
C LEU A 118 -11.21 -10.55 3.97
N ARG A 119 -11.91 -11.51 4.58
CA ARG A 119 -13.18 -11.27 5.29
C ARG A 119 -13.02 -10.37 6.50
N LYS A 120 -11.93 -10.55 7.25
CA LYS A 120 -11.61 -9.65 8.37
C LYS A 120 -11.41 -8.21 7.87
N TRP A 121 -10.71 -8.04 6.75
CA TRP A 121 -10.51 -6.72 6.15
C TRP A 121 -11.84 -6.11 5.68
N ARG A 122 -12.70 -6.89 5.03
CA ARG A 122 -14.05 -6.47 4.63
C ARG A 122 -14.90 -6.02 5.82
N GLY A 123 -14.91 -6.80 6.90
CA GLY A 123 -15.61 -6.41 8.13
C GLY A 123 -15.08 -5.11 8.74
N ASN A 124 -13.77 -4.88 8.69
CA ASN A 124 -13.19 -3.60 9.11
C ASN A 124 -13.61 -2.45 8.19
N MET A 125 -13.70 -2.67 6.88
CA MET A 125 -14.23 -1.71 5.92
C MET A 125 -15.68 -1.36 6.25
N ASP A 126 -16.54 -2.34 6.46
CA ASP A 126 -17.95 -2.11 6.80
C ASP A 126 -18.11 -1.30 8.08
N ILE A 127 -17.28 -1.57 9.11
CA ILE A 127 -17.23 -0.76 10.33
C ILE A 127 -16.80 0.68 10.01
N ARG A 128 -15.77 0.90 9.19
CA ARG A 128 -15.36 2.26 8.78
C ARG A 128 -16.48 2.98 8.03
N VAL A 129 -17.20 2.28 7.16
CA VAL A 129 -18.33 2.82 6.39
C VAL A 129 -19.48 3.21 7.32
N ALA A 130 -19.87 2.31 8.24
CA ALA A 130 -20.92 2.57 9.22
C ALA A 130 -20.58 3.74 10.16
N LEU A 131 -19.30 3.93 10.48
CA LEU A 131 -18.81 5.06 11.28
C LEU A 131 -18.61 6.35 10.47
N GLY A 132 -18.88 6.35 9.16
CA GLY A 132 -18.65 7.50 8.27
C GLY A 132 -17.17 7.84 8.07
N ARG A 133 -16.25 6.90 8.34
CA ARG A 133 -14.79 7.06 8.31
C ARG A 133 -14.12 6.47 7.06
N SER A 134 -14.88 5.91 6.12
CA SER A 134 -14.34 5.21 4.94
C SER A 134 -13.37 6.04 4.07
N ARG A 135 -13.37 7.38 4.18
CA ARG A 135 -12.41 8.27 3.48
C ARG A 135 -11.22 8.73 4.32
N GLN A 136 -11.04 8.24 5.55
CA GLN A 136 -9.95 8.64 6.43
C GLN A 136 -8.67 7.84 6.10
N ARG A 137 -7.93 8.38 5.12
CA ARG A 137 -6.48 8.28 4.78
C ARG A 137 -5.72 6.95 4.95
N ALA A 138 -4.92 6.66 3.93
CA ALA A 138 -3.80 5.71 3.90
C ALA A 138 -2.76 5.85 5.03
N SER A 139 -2.79 6.93 5.83
CA SER A 139 -1.94 7.10 7.02
C SER A 139 -2.32 6.18 8.18
N ASP A 140 -3.56 5.70 8.24
CA ASP A 140 -4.07 4.95 9.39
C ASP A 140 -3.82 3.43 9.25
N LEU A 141 -3.58 2.95 8.02
CA LEU A 141 -3.18 1.58 7.72
C LEU A 141 -1.77 1.24 8.27
N GLU A 142 -0.87 2.21 8.40
CA GLU A 142 0.43 2.01 9.07
C GLU A 142 0.33 2.02 10.61
N ALA A 143 -0.73 2.63 11.16
CA ALA A 143 -0.90 2.78 12.61
C ALA A 143 -1.40 1.49 13.28
N GLU A 144 -2.31 0.74 12.64
CA GLU A 144 -2.85 -0.51 13.21
C GLU A 144 -1.77 -1.59 13.40
N ASN A 145 -0.66 -1.54 12.65
CA ASN A 145 0.46 -2.48 12.80
C ASN A 145 1.41 -2.11 13.95
N ARG A 146 1.34 -0.87 14.48
CA ARG A 146 2.13 -0.43 15.66
C ARG A 146 1.39 -0.67 16.97
N ASP A 147 0.07 -0.59 16.97
CA ASP A 147 -0.72 -0.67 18.21
C ASP A 147 -0.81 -2.07 18.82
N SER A 148 -0.48 -3.12 18.05
CA SER A 148 -0.38 -4.48 18.57
C SER A 148 0.84 -4.72 19.48
N ARG A 149 1.79 -3.78 19.56
CA ARG A 149 3.05 -3.94 20.31
C ARG A 149 3.18 -3.08 21.57
N SER A 150 2.15 -2.28 21.93
CA SER A 150 2.24 -1.33 23.05
C SER A 150 1.18 -1.49 24.14
N GLN A 151 0.61 -2.68 24.36
CA GLN A 151 -0.12 -2.92 25.61
C GLN A 151 0.85 -3.27 26.75
N ARG A 152 1.48 -2.23 27.33
CA ARG A 152 1.97 -2.32 28.72
C ARG A 152 0.81 -2.02 29.68
N PRO A 153 0.64 -2.79 30.77
CA PRO A 153 -0.43 -2.52 31.72
C PRO A 153 -0.19 -1.19 32.44
N ARG A 154 -1.19 -0.31 32.40
CA ARG A 154 -1.23 0.95 33.17
C ARG A 154 -1.20 0.62 34.66
N GLN A 155 -0.06 0.85 35.31
CA GLN A 155 -0.03 1.02 36.77
C GLN A 155 -0.53 2.43 37.11
N THR A 156 -1.68 2.47 37.78
CA THR A 156 -2.19 3.63 38.50
C THR A 156 -1.25 3.96 39.67
N ARG A 157 -0.57 5.11 39.62
CA ARG A 157 0.06 5.73 40.81
C ARG A 157 -0.70 6.98 41.21
N LYS A 158 -1.07 7.00 42.49
CA LYS A 158 -1.82 8.03 43.20
C LYS A 158 -1.01 9.33 43.32
N PHE A 159 -1.76 10.42 43.45
CA PHE A 159 -1.39 11.82 43.63
C PHE A 159 -0.35 12.09 44.72
N GLY A 160 0.45 13.14 44.52
CA GLY A 160 1.32 13.77 45.52
C GLY A 160 1.96 15.09 45.04
N THR A 161 1.28 16.21 45.33
CA THR A 161 1.81 17.55 45.69
C THR A 161 2.80 18.33 44.79
N MET A 162 2.23 19.33 44.09
CA MET A 162 2.51 20.80 44.14
C MET A 162 3.93 21.30 44.47
N ILE A 163 4.56 22.06 43.54
CA ILE A 163 5.35 23.29 43.78
C ILE A 163 5.28 24.19 42.51
N LYS A 164 5.28 25.51 42.76
CA LYS A 164 5.04 26.73 41.96
C LYS A 164 6.11 27.03 40.87
N ARG A 165 5.71 27.47 39.66
CA ARG A 165 5.80 28.83 39.03
C ARG A 165 7.23 29.33 38.70
N ASP A 166 7.54 29.67 37.44
CA ASP A 166 7.42 31.01 36.83
C ASP A 166 8.07 31.06 35.41
N ASP A 167 7.56 32.00 34.60
CA ASP A 167 8.14 32.73 33.44
C ASP A 167 8.42 32.06 32.06
N ASP A 168 7.52 32.38 31.11
CA ASP A 168 7.74 32.61 29.66
C ASP A 168 8.52 33.94 29.44
N PRO A 169 9.18 34.27 28.28
CA PRO A 169 8.60 34.08 26.93
C PRO A 169 9.56 33.94 25.70
N GLN A 170 8.92 33.68 24.55
CA GLN A 170 9.28 34.04 23.16
C GLN A 170 10.45 33.34 22.43
N GLY A 171 10.11 32.72 21.29
CA GLY A 171 11.07 32.20 20.30
C GLY A 171 10.40 31.73 19.00
N GLU A 172 10.19 32.69 18.10
CA GLU A 172 10.05 32.67 16.63
C GLU A 172 9.75 31.36 15.85
N LYS A 173 8.70 31.43 15.01
CA LYS A 173 8.46 30.53 13.88
C LYS A 173 9.17 31.05 12.61
N PRO A 174 9.85 30.19 11.83
CA PRO A 174 10.13 30.50 10.43
C PRO A 174 9.11 29.82 9.50
N SER A 175 8.42 30.64 8.73
CA SER A 175 7.63 30.27 7.55
C SER A 175 8.52 30.05 6.33
N CYS A 176 8.25 29.02 5.52
CA CYS A 176 8.75 28.90 4.15
C CYS A 176 7.60 28.70 3.14
N PRO A 177 7.79 29.13 1.87
CA PRO A 177 6.70 29.57 1.00
C PRO A 177 6.13 28.48 0.08
N LYS A 178 4.89 28.71 -0.36
CA LYS A 178 4.17 27.95 -1.39
C LYS A 178 4.89 28.05 -2.74
N MET A 179 5.18 26.91 -3.38
CA MET A 179 5.44 26.83 -4.81
C MET A 179 4.30 26.08 -5.51
N ASN A 180 3.53 26.82 -6.31
CA ASN A 180 2.72 26.28 -7.39
C ASN A 180 3.66 25.68 -8.45
N SER A 181 3.43 24.42 -8.83
CA SER A 181 3.98 23.90 -10.09
C SER A 181 2.87 23.26 -10.92
N LYS A 182 2.85 23.68 -12.18
CA LYS A 182 1.81 23.51 -13.18
C LYS A 182 1.57 22.04 -13.52
N ARG A 183 0.30 21.71 -13.77
CA ARG A 183 -0.12 20.46 -14.41
C ARG A 183 0.57 20.34 -15.77
N PHE A 184 1.33 19.26 -15.95
CA PHE A 184 1.64 18.72 -17.27
C PHE A 184 1.03 17.31 -17.34
N GLY A 185 0.02 17.18 -18.20
CA GLY A 185 -0.56 15.90 -18.59
C GLY A 185 0.50 15.08 -19.33
N PHE A 186 0.45 13.77 -19.14
CA PHE A 186 1.28 12.86 -19.92
C PHE A 186 0.42 11.69 -20.39
N GLU A 187 0.34 11.56 -21.71
CA GLU A 187 -0.21 10.42 -22.43
C GLU A 187 0.69 9.20 -22.24
N PHE A 188 0.11 8.10 -21.78
CA PHE A 188 0.78 6.80 -21.72
C PHE A 188 0.97 6.26 -23.14
N ARG A 189 2.22 6.19 -23.60
CA ARG A 189 2.56 5.45 -24.82
C ARG A 189 2.60 3.94 -24.51
N LYS A 190 1.72 3.22 -25.21
CA LYS A 190 1.62 1.82 -25.68
C LYS A 190 2.64 0.71 -25.31
N ASP A 191 3.67 0.93 -24.51
CA ASP A 191 4.70 -0.08 -24.25
C ASP A 191 4.30 -1.09 -23.15
N PHE A 192 3.10 -0.95 -22.57
CA PHE A 192 2.60 -1.85 -21.53
C PHE A 192 2.09 -3.19 -22.08
N LEU A 193 1.74 -3.25 -23.37
CA LEU A 193 1.02 -4.38 -23.97
C LEU A 193 1.79 -5.16 -25.04
N SER A 194 3.06 -4.81 -25.32
CA SER A 194 3.88 -5.55 -26.29
C SER A 194 4.85 -6.55 -25.64
#